data_AF-A0A1V8SBC8-F1
#
_entry.id   AF-A0A1V8SBC8-F1
#
_cell.length_a   1.000
_cell.length_b   1.000
_cell.length_c   1.000
_cell.angle_alpha   90.00
_cell.angle_beta   90.00
_cell.angle_gamma   90.00
#
_symmetry.space_group_name_H-M   'P 1'
#
loop_
_entity.id
_entity.type
_entity.pdbx_description
1 polymer ?
#
loop_
_entity_poly.entity_id
_entity_poly.type
_entity_poly.pdbx_seq_one_letter_code
_entity_poly.pdbx_strand_id
1 'polypeptide(L)'
;MSTFKGIVKEFPSIRIDQFRTSLDRASTPPLAFFLSHVHSDHLAGLESCKSPFIYCSPATKEILLRLEKYPHRMNFAKGILETRKQTYKHLRKLLKAIPLDTPTQIDLTPDHSLRVTLLDANHCVGAVMFLVEGDGKAILYTGDIRSEIWWVNALTRHPMLLPYVRHNDKKPIKRLDCVYLDTTFASKGDRYKHFQPKQEGLTEL
;
A
#
# COMPACT_ATOMS: atom_id res chain seq x y z
N MET A 1 -7.15 6.27 -11.69
CA MET A 1 -7.21 7.08 -10.45
C MET A 1 -8.14 6.35 -9.50
N SER A 2 -7.63 5.95 -8.32
CA SER A 2 -8.37 5.13 -7.37
C SER A 2 -9.65 5.80 -6.88
N THR A 3 -10.76 5.04 -6.82
CA THR A 3 -12.03 5.48 -6.21
C THR A 3 -12.11 5.11 -4.73
N PHE A 4 -11.13 4.37 -4.22
CA PHE A 4 -11.06 3.95 -2.83
C PHE A 4 -10.63 5.12 -1.95
N LYS A 5 -11.45 5.45 -0.95
CA LYS A 5 -11.24 6.61 -0.06
C LYS A 5 -10.28 6.32 1.11
N GLY A 6 -9.54 5.21 1.05
CA GLY A 6 -8.64 4.75 2.11
C GLY A 6 -9.34 4.21 3.35
N ILE A 7 -10.67 4.11 3.37
CA ILE A 7 -11.46 3.62 4.51
C ILE A 7 -11.69 2.14 4.35
N VAL A 8 -11.15 1.34 5.28
CA VAL A 8 -11.48 -0.07 5.41
C VAL A 8 -12.60 -0.22 6.45
N LYS A 9 -13.70 -0.88 6.07
CA LYS A 9 -14.95 -0.89 6.88
C LYS A 9 -14.76 -1.68 8.18
N GLU A 10 -13.92 -2.69 8.13
CA GLU A 10 -13.62 -3.62 9.21
C GLU A 10 -12.79 -2.94 10.30
N PHE A 11 -11.91 -2.00 9.90
CA PHE A 11 -10.97 -1.28 10.76
C PHE A 11 -11.10 0.24 10.53
N PRO A 12 -12.19 0.88 10.99
CA PRO A 12 -12.45 2.29 10.75
C PRO A 12 -11.43 3.23 11.43
N SER A 13 -10.63 2.71 12.36
CA SER A 13 -9.55 3.41 13.06
C SER A 13 -8.29 3.62 12.21
N ILE A 14 -8.18 2.99 11.03
CA ILE A 14 -7.01 3.14 10.15
C ILE A 14 -7.39 3.73 8.78
N ARG A 15 -6.39 4.27 8.07
CA ARG A 15 -6.51 4.65 6.65
C ARG A 15 -5.35 4.09 5.84
N ILE A 16 -5.60 3.75 4.59
CA ILE A 16 -4.59 3.23 3.66
C ILE A 16 -4.56 4.10 2.40
N ASP A 17 -3.39 4.58 1.99
CA ASP A 17 -3.14 5.34 0.75
C ASP A 17 -3.97 6.62 0.55
N GLN A 18 -4.61 7.12 1.61
CA GLN A 18 -5.36 8.37 1.59
C GLN A 18 -5.10 9.13 2.89
N PHE A 19 -4.46 10.29 2.77
CA PHE A 19 -3.97 11.08 3.89
C PHE A 19 -4.66 12.43 4.04
N ARG A 20 -5.61 12.73 3.15
CA ARG A 20 -6.44 13.94 3.28
C ARG A 20 -7.28 13.86 4.54
N THR A 21 -7.29 14.94 5.31
CA THR A 21 -8.19 15.12 6.44
C THR A 21 -9.63 15.08 5.94
N SER A 22 -10.48 14.26 6.56
CA SER A 22 -11.91 14.30 6.29
C SER A 22 -12.47 15.64 6.73
N LEU A 23 -13.24 16.29 5.85
CA LEU A 23 -13.99 17.51 6.19
C LEU A 23 -15.30 17.19 6.93
N ASP A 24 -15.70 15.92 6.95
CA ASP A 24 -16.87 15.47 7.68
C ASP A 24 -16.57 15.46 9.19
N ARG A 25 -17.24 16.36 9.91
CA ARG A 25 -17.12 16.51 11.37
C ARG A 25 -17.63 15.28 12.13
N ALA A 26 -18.43 14.42 11.51
CA ALA A 26 -18.89 13.18 12.11
C ALA A 26 -17.87 12.03 11.96
N SER A 27 -16.86 12.16 11.10
CA SER A 27 -15.82 11.15 10.92
C SER A 27 -14.82 11.20 12.07
N THR A 28 -14.61 10.07 12.75
CA THR A 28 -13.51 9.92 13.68
C THR A 28 -12.16 10.03 12.95
N PRO A 29 -11.17 10.72 13.54
CA PRO A 29 -9.83 10.77 12.96
C PRO A 29 -9.17 9.38 13.06
N PRO A 30 -8.43 8.95 12.04
CA PRO A 30 -7.72 7.69 12.10
C PRO A 30 -6.54 7.75 13.08
N LEU A 31 -6.30 6.64 13.76
CA LEU A 31 -5.23 6.45 14.73
C LEU A 31 -3.90 6.07 14.06
N ALA A 32 -3.97 5.41 12.90
CA ALA A 32 -2.81 5.03 12.10
C ALA A 32 -3.09 5.13 10.60
N PHE A 33 -2.03 5.39 9.83
CA PHE A 33 -2.07 5.35 8.37
C PHE A 33 -1.13 4.28 7.83
N PHE A 34 -1.43 3.78 6.64
CA PHE A 34 -0.59 2.84 5.90
C PHE A 34 -0.35 3.38 4.49
N LEU A 35 0.89 3.21 4.01
CA LEU A 35 1.29 3.56 2.64
C LEU A 35 1.80 2.32 1.92
N SER A 36 1.08 1.86 0.90
CA SER A 36 1.43 0.68 0.12
C SER A 36 2.69 0.91 -0.73
N HIS A 37 2.79 2.05 -1.42
CA HIS A 37 3.90 2.38 -2.30
C HIS A 37 3.98 3.87 -2.65
N VAL A 38 5.07 4.29 -3.32
CA VAL A 38 5.34 5.71 -3.63
C VAL A 38 4.91 6.08 -5.06
N HIS A 39 3.60 6.04 -5.33
CA HIS A 39 3.00 6.69 -6.52
C HIS A 39 2.11 7.86 -6.11
N SER A 40 2.11 8.92 -6.92
CA SER A 40 1.49 10.21 -6.58
C SER A 40 0.01 10.11 -6.23
N ASP A 41 -0.74 9.21 -6.87
CA ASP A 41 -2.16 9.00 -6.60
C ASP A 41 -2.45 8.25 -5.28
N HIS A 42 -1.44 7.63 -4.68
CA HIS A 42 -1.48 7.04 -3.33
C HIS A 42 -0.90 7.99 -2.26
N LEU A 43 -0.30 9.13 -2.64
CA LEU A 43 0.26 10.12 -1.69
C LEU A 43 -0.69 11.28 -1.37
N ALA A 44 -1.95 11.19 -1.80
CA ALA A 44 -2.90 12.29 -1.70
C ALA A 44 -3.06 12.78 -0.24
N GLY A 45 -2.66 14.04 0.02
CA GLY A 45 -2.73 14.68 1.35
C GLY A 45 -1.56 14.39 2.28
N LEU A 46 -0.58 13.58 1.85
CA LEU A 46 0.53 13.13 2.69
C LEU A 46 1.44 14.29 3.14
N GLU A 47 1.62 15.29 2.29
CA GLU A 47 2.45 16.49 2.58
C GLU A 47 2.00 17.21 3.85
N SER A 48 0.69 17.26 4.08
CA SER A 48 0.04 17.93 5.22
C SER A 48 -0.43 16.95 6.30
N CYS A 49 -0.06 15.67 6.22
CA CYS A 49 -0.52 14.66 7.17
C CYS A 49 0.01 14.95 8.58
N LYS A 50 -0.89 15.04 9.55
CA LYS A 50 -0.58 15.29 10.98
C LYS A 50 -0.69 14.04 11.85
N SER A 51 -0.71 12.85 11.24
CA SER A 51 -0.83 11.59 11.97
C SER A 51 0.37 11.33 12.89
N PRO A 52 0.18 10.66 14.03
CA PRO A 52 1.31 10.17 14.82
C PRO A 52 2.16 9.15 14.07
N PHE A 53 1.57 8.23 13.28
CA PHE A 53 2.30 7.12 12.66
C PHE A 53 1.78 6.76 11.26
N ILE A 54 2.72 6.59 10.33
CA ILE A 54 2.48 6.10 8.97
C ILE A 54 3.32 4.84 8.77
N TYR A 55 2.66 3.70 8.59
CA TYR A 55 3.30 2.40 8.42
C TYR A 55 3.49 2.08 6.93
N CYS A 56 4.66 1.55 6.58
CA CYS A 56 4.99 1.19 5.20
C CYS A 56 6.13 0.15 5.17
N SER A 57 6.51 -0.31 3.97
CA SER A 57 7.69 -1.14 3.82
C SER A 57 8.99 -0.35 4.06
N PRO A 58 10.11 -1.01 4.39
CA PRO A 58 11.40 -0.33 4.56
C PRO A 58 11.82 0.42 3.29
N ALA A 59 11.62 -0.18 2.11
CA ALA A 59 11.95 0.44 0.83
C ALA A 59 11.08 1.68 0.56
N THR A 60 9.76 1.61 0.80
CA THR A 60 8.86 2.77 0.66
C THR A 60 9.28 3.92 1.55
N LYS A 61 9.65 3.66 2.81
CA LYS A 61 10.19 4.69 3.73
C LYS A 61 11.43 5.36 3.16
N GLU A 62 12.39 4.57 2.68
CA GLU A 62 13.67 5.05 2.17
C GLU A 62 13.52 5.85 0.86
N ILE A 63 12.64 5.42 -0.05
CA ILE A 63 12.32 6.12 -1.30
C ILE A 63 11.65 7.46 -0.97
N LEU A 64 10.62 7.44 -0.13
CA LEU A 64 9.83 8.63 0.19
C LEU A 64 10.69 9.74 0.84
N LEU A 65 11.62 9.37 1.73
CA LEU A 65 12.53 10.31 2.39
C LEU A 65 13.60 10.90 1.47
N ARG A 66 13.92 10.23 0.35
CA ARG A 66 14.85 10.71 -0.67
C ARG A 66 14.14 11.39 -1.84
N LEU A 67 12.81 11.39 -1.88
CA LEU A 67 12.06 11.99 -2.97
C LEU A 67 12.29 13.50 -3.00
N GLU A 68 12.81 13.99 -4.12
CA GLU A 68 13.06 15.42 -4.36
C GLU A 68 12.08 15.93 -5.40
N LYS A 69 11.65 17.19 -5.24
CA LYS A 69 10.98 17.89 -6.32
C LYS A 69 11.97 18.10 -7.46
N TYR A 70 11.65 17.58 -8.65
CA TYR A 70 12.46 17.83 -9.84
C TYR A 70 12.49 19.35 -10.13
N PRO A 71 13.69 19.94 -10.34
CA PRO A 71 13.82 21.30 -10.83
C PRO A 71 13.04 21.48 -12.13
N HIS A 72 12.36 22.61 -12.27
CA HIS A 72 11.58 22.87 -13.47
C HIS A 72 12.51 23.03 -14.67
N ARG A 73 12.32 22.21 -15.71
CA ARG A 73 13.20 22.22 -16.90
C ARG A 73 13.30 23.62 -17.54
N MET A 74 12.22 24.40 -17.49
CA MET A 74 12.23 25.78 -18.00
C MET A 74 13.10 26.73 -17.16
N ASN A 75 13.19 26.53 -15.84
CA ASN A 75 14.04 27.34 -14.98
C ASN A 75 15.51 27.02 -15.24
N PHE A 76 15.84 25.73 -15.37
CA PHE A 76 17.17 25.29 -15.78
C PHE A 76 17.59 25.90 -17.13
N ALA A 77 16.71 25.88 -18.13
CA ALA A 77 16.96 26.49 -19.45
C ALA A 77 17.15 28.02 -19.39
N LYS A 78 16.59 28.69 -18.37
CA LYS A 78 16.78 30.12 -18.10
C LYS A 78 18.00 30.42 -17.21
N GLY A 79 18.81 29.42 -16.87
CA GLY A 79 19.95 29.57 -15.96
C GLY A 79 19.56 29.75 -14.48
N ILE A 80 18.28 29.53 -14.13
CA ILE A 80 17.78 29.61 -12.76
C ILE A 80 18.03 28.25 -12.08
N LEU A 81 18.94 28.24 -11.11
CA LEU A 81 19.24 27.06 -10.31
C LEU A 81 18.27 26.96 -9.14
N GLU A 82 17.46 25.89 -9.12
CA GLU A 82 16.57 25.60 -8.00
C GLU A 82 17.28 24.75 -6.93
N THR A 83 17.07 25.10 -5.66
CA THR A 83 17.55 24.30 -4.54
C THR A 83 16.85 22.94 -4.52
N ARG A 84 17.63 21.86 -4.49
CA ARG A 84 17.09 20.51 -4.27
C ARG A 84 16.46 20.42 -2.88
N LYS A 85 15.18 20.10 -2.84
CA LYS A 85 14.41 19.95 -1.59
C LYS A 85 13.74 18.59 -1.56
N GLN A 86 14.08 17.82 -0.53
CA GLN A 86 13.40 16.57 -0.21
C GLN A 86 11.97 16.87 0.27
N THR A 87 10.97 16.37 -0.44
CA THR A 87 9.55 16.73 -0.27
C THR A 87 9.01 16.25 1.08
N TYR A 88 9.39 15.04 1.52
CA TYR A 88 8.81 14.37 2.68
C TYR A 88 9.79 14.18 3.85
N LYS A 89 10.92 14.90 3.86
CA LYS A 89 11.96 14.77 4.89
C LYS A 89 11.43 14.92 6.33
N HIS A 90 10.42 15.78 6.51
CA HIS A 90 9.78 16.02 7.80
C HIS A 90 9.05 14.80 8.37
N LEU A 91 8.64 13.85 7.53
CA LEU A 91 7.92 12.64 7.94
C LEU A 91 8.84 11.56 8.54
N ARG A 92 10.17 11.74 8.54
CA ARG A 92 11.15 10.73 9.00
C ARG A 92 10.82 10.10 10.36
N LYS A 93 10.33 10.89 11.32
CA LYS A 93 9.98 10.41 12.66
C LYS A 93 8.61 9.71 12.71
N LEU A 94 7.71 10.09 11.81
CA LEU A 94 6.34 9.57 11.70
C LEU A 94 6.28 8.25 10.92
N LEU A 95 7.20 8.06 9.95
CA LEU A 95 7.29 6.82 9.16
C LEU A 95 7.82 5.66 9.99
N LYS A 96 7.03 4.60 10.09
CA LYS A 96 7.37 3.33 10.75
C LYS A 96 7.45 2.23 9.68
N ALA A 97 8.61 1.60 9.59
CA ALA A 97 8.83 0.52 8.65
C ALA A 97 8.40 -0.81 9.28
N ILE A 98 7.65 -1.61 8.55
CA ILE A 98 7.30 -2.99 8.92
C ILE A 98 8.05 -3.93 7.97
N PRO A 99 8.82 -4.92 8.47
CA PRO A 99 9.45 -5.91 7.60
C PRO A 99 8.41 -6.73 6.82
N LEU A 100 8.77 -7.15 5.61
CA LEU A 100 7.92 -8.06 4.84
C LEU A 100 7.78 -9.40 5.56
N ASP A 101 6.66 -10.07 5.33
CA ASP A 101 6.33 -11.43 5.77
C ASP A 101 6.45 -11.64 7.29
N THR A 102 6.45 -10.55 8.05
CA THR A 102 6.63 -10.55 9.50
C THR A 102 5.36 -9.99 10.16
N PRO A 103 4.53 -10.84 10.79
CA PRO A 103 3.37 -10.38 11.53
C PRO A 103 3.79 -9.41 12.64
N THR A 104 3.32 -8.18 12.54
CA THR A 104 3.70 -7.09 13.44
C THR A 104 2.46 -6.58 14.16
N GLN A 105 2.51 -6.60 15.49
CA GLN A 105 1.46 -6.01 16.31
C GLN A 105 1.61 -4.49 16.35
N ILE A 106 0.50 -3.78 16.15
CA ILE A 106 0.39 -2.33 16.15
C ILE A 106 -0.67 -1.95 17.18
N ASP A 107 -0.24 -1.36 18.29
CA ASP A 107 -1.15 -0.86 19.31
C ASP A 107 -1.68 0.52 18.86
N LEU A 108 -2.99 0.61 18.63
CA LEU A 108 -3.67 1.85 18.25
C LEU A 108 -4.10 2.65 19.48
N THR A 109 -4.54 1.95 20.53
CA THR A 109 -4.79 2.44 21.89
C THR A 109 -4.36 1.36 22.88
N PRO A 110 -4.33 1.63 24.20
CA PRO A 110 -3.97 0.61 25.20
C PRO A 110 -4.82 -0.67 25.14
N ASP A 111 -6.08 -0.57 24.72
CA ASP A 111 -7.03 -1.69 24.69
C ASP A 111 -7.33 -2.20 23.27
N HIS A 112 -6.70 -1.62 22.24
CA HIS A 112 -6.99 -1.96 20.85
C HIS A 112 -5.71 -2.03 20.01
N SER A 113 -5.43 -3.23 19.50
CA SER A 113 -4.28 -3.52 18.66
C SER A 113 -4.68 -4.27 17.40
N LEU A 114 -3.88 -4.10 16.35
CA LEU A 114 -4.02 -4.81 15.08
C LEU A 114 -2.75 -5.62 14.81
N ARG A 115 -2.88 -6.76 14.16
CA ARG A 115 -1.77 -7.49 13.57
C ARG A 115 -1.71 -7.18 12.08
N VAL A 116 -0.60 -6.66 11.61
CA VAL A 116 -0.38 -6.32 10.20
C VAL A 116 0.81 -7.09 9.65
N THR A 117 0.63 -7.68 8.47
CA THR A 117 1.70 -8.34 7.71
C THR A 117 1.79 -7.72 6.33
N LEU A 118 3.00 -7.33 5.92
CA LEU A 118 3.26 -6.79 4.59
C LEU A 118 3.68 -7.93 3.66
N LEU A 119 3.07 -8.00 2.49
CA LEU A 119 3.37 -9.00 1.46
C LEU A 119 3.81 -8.26 0.19
N ASP A 120 4.76 -8.81 -0.56
CA ASP A 120 5.20 -8.20 -1.83
C ASP A 120 4.03 -8.06 -2.82
N ALA A 121 3.88 -6.86 -3.43
CA ALA A 121 2.79 -6.55 -4.37
C ALA A 121 3.14 -6.79 -5.85
N ASN A 122 4.39 -7.11 -6.17
CA ASN A 122 4.89 -7.25 -7.55
C ASN A 122 4.58 -6.03 -8.46
N HIS A 123 4.47 -4.83 -7.92
CA HIS A 123 4.16 -3.60 -8.67
C HIS A 123 5.41 -2.77 -8.95
N CYS A 124 5.94 -2.10 -7.93
CA CYS A 124 7.17 -1.33 -7.98
C CYS A 124 8.03 -1.58 -6.71
N VAL A 125 9.23 -1.01 -6.66
CA VAL A 125 10.14 -1.20 -5.52
C VAL A 125 9.48 -0.70 -4.23
N GLY A 126 9.36 -1.60 -3.25
CA GLY A 126 8.75 -1.31 -1.95
C GLY A 126 7.23 -1.41 -1.91
N ALA A 127 6.56 -1.70 -3.02
CA ALA A 127 5.12 -1.90 -3.04
C ALA A 127 4.69 -3.15 -2.26
N VAL A 128 3.71 -2.99 -1.40
CA VAL A 128 3.21 -4.06 -0.53
C VAL A 128 1.69 -4.14 -0.48
N MET A 129 1.19 -5.36 -0.33
CA MET A 129 -0.14 -5.63 0.17
C MET A 129 -0.13 -5.63 1.70
N PHE A 130 -1.27 -5.32 2.32
CA PHE A 130 -1.47 -5.41 3.77
C PHE A 130 -2.48 -6.49 4.11
N LEU A 131 -2.04 -7.53 4.82
CA LEU A 131 -2.94 -8.41 5.57
C LEU A 131 -3.12 -7.80 6.96
N VAL A 132 -4.35 -7.40 7.29
CA VAL A 132 -4.69 -6.77 8.58
C VAL A 132 -5.67 -7.68 9.31
N GLU A 133 -5.35 -7.99 10.57
CA GLU A 133 -6.15 -8.83 11.45
C GLU A 133 -6.37 -8.14 12.80
N GLY A 134 -7.57 -8.25 13.36
CA GLY A 134 -7.91 -7.67 14.66
C GLY A 134 -9.40 -7.84 14.96
N ASP A 135 -9.78 -7.92 16.23
CA ASP A 135 -11.17 -8.06 16.70
C ASP A 135 -11.98 -9.16 15.97
N GLY A 136 -11.33 -10.29 15.67
CA GLY A 136 -11.94 -11.41 14.96
C GLY A 136 -12.15 -11.19 13.45
N LYS A 137 -11.74 -10.05 12.90
CA LYS A 137 -11.82 -9.72 11.47
C LYS A 137 -10.46 -9.84 10.78
N ALA A 138 -10.49 -10.03 9.47
CA ALA A 138 -9.32 -10.04 8.62
C ALA A 138 -9.62 -9.43 7.24
N ILE A 139 -8.76 -8.54 6.76
CA ILE A 139 -8.84 -8.00 5.39
C ILE A 139 -7.51 -8.16 4.65
N LEU A 140 -7.59 -8.19 3.33
CA LEU A 140 -6.42 -8.04 2.46
C LEU A 140 -6.58 -6.78 1.61
N TYR A 141 -5.69 -5.82 1.78
CA TYR A 141 -5.58 -4.66 0.89
C TYR A 141 -4.41 -4.86 -0.06
N THR A 142 -4.66 -4.87 -1.36
CA THR A 142 -3.60 -5.20 -2.32
C THR A 142 -2.66 -4.04 -2.63
N GLY A 143 -3.10 -2.79 -2.41
CA GLY A 143 -2.50 -1.67 -3.13
C GLY A 143 -2.64 -1.89 -4.62
N ASP A 144 -1.66 -1.40 -5.38
CA ASP A 144 -1.51 -1.77 -6.79
C ASP A 144 -0.69 -3.05 -6.91
N ILE A 145 -1.10 -3.97 -7.78
CA ILE A 145 -0.43 -5.25 -7.97
C ILE A 145 -0.26 -5.61 -9.45
N ARG A 146 0.72 -6.48 -9.74
CA ARG A 146 0.74 -7.24 -11.00
C ARG A 146 0.59 -8.73 -10.72
N SER A 147 -0.61 -9.25 -10.99
CA SER A 147 -1.01 -10.63 -10.67
C SER A 147 -0.52 -11.66 -11.70
N GLU A 148 0.79 -11.76 -11.88
CA GLU A 148 1.37 -12.82 -12.74
C GLU A 148 1.13 -14.20 -12.15
N ILE A 149 0.96 -15.22 -13.00
CA ILE A 149 0.58 -16.59 -12.60
C ILE A 149 1.54 -17.15 -11.56
N TRP A 150 2.86 -17.00 -11.75
CA TRP A 150 3.86 -17.49 -10.81
C TRP A 150 3.74 -16.81 -9.44
N TRP A 151 3.44 -15.51 -9.43
CA TRP A 151 3.32 -14.71 -8.21
C TRP A 151 2.04 -15.08 -7.45
N VAL A 152 0.91 -15.22 -8.16
CA VAL A 152 -0.35 -15.72 -7.56
C VAL A 152 -0.15 -17.13 -6.99
N ASN A 153 0.54 -18.02 -7.71
CA ASN A 153 0.89 -19.35 -7.21
C ASN A 153 1.84 -19.33 -6.01
N ALA A 154 2.66 -18.30 -5.86
CA ALA A 154 3.48 -18.11 -4.67
C ALA A 154 2.61 -17.68 -3.48
N LEU A 155 1.66 -16.75 -3.69
CA LEU A 155 0.71 -16.31 -2.66
C LEU A 155 -0.14 -17.46 -2.11
N THR A 156 -0.59 -18.39 -2.96
CA THR A 156 -1.39 -19.54 -2.51
C THR A 156 -0.62 -20.52 -1.62
N ARG A 157 0.71 -20.45 -1.65
CA ARG A 157 1.63 -21.25 -0.81
C ARG A 157 2.29 -20.41 0.28
N HIS A 158 1.98 -19.12 0.36
CA HIS A 158 2.63 -18.20 1.27
C HIS A 158 2.20 -18.49 2.72
N PRO A 159 3.13 -18.70 3.68
CA PRO A 159 2.79 -19.12 5.03
C PRO A 159 1.74 -18.26 5.73
N MET A 160 1.77 -16.94 5.50
CA MET A 160 0.83 -16.00 6.11
C MET A 160 -0.56 -16.00 5.45
N LEU A 161 -0.67 -16.47 4.21
CA LEU A 161 -1.93 -16.56 3.48
C LEU A 161 -2.53 -17.97 3.47
N LEU A 162 -1.74 -19.02 3.75
CA LEU A 162 -2.21 -20.41 3.81
C LEU A 162 -3.51 -20.59 4.61
N PRO A 163 -3.73 -19.93 5.77
CA PRO A 163 -4.99 -20.07 6.50
C PRO A 163 -6.22 -19.58 5.73
N TYR A 164 -6.06 -18.67 4.76
CA TYR A 164 -7.12 -18.00 4.01
C TYR A 164 -7.36 -18.58 2.62
N VAL A 165 -6.46 -19.44 2.14
CA VAL A 165 -6.48 -19.98 0.77
C VAL A 165 -7.14 -21.37 0.75
N ARG A 166 -7.95 -21.62 -0.29
CA ARG A 166 -8.53 -22.95 -0.55
C ARG A 166 -7.46 -23.87 -1.13
N HIS A 167 -7.32 -25.08 -0.60
CA HIS A 167 -6.33 -26.05 -1.08
C HIS A 167 -6.96 -27.43 -1.26
N ASN A 168 -6.82 -28.05 -2.44
CA ASN A 168 -7.39 -29.37 -2.79
C ASN A 168 -8.86 -29.53 -2.33
N ASP A 169 -9.70 -28.56 -2.68
CA ASP A 169 -11.13 -28.49 -2.33
C ASP A 169 -11.47 -28.40 -0.83
N LYS A 170 -10.47 -28.34 0.05
CA LYS A 170 -10.66 -28.04 1.47
C LYS A 170 -10.88 -26.54 1.66
N LYS A 171 -11.92 -26.19 2.41
CA LYS A 171 -12.21 -24.81 2.81
C LYS A 171 -11.03 -24.24 3.61
N PRO A 172 -10.77 -22.92 3.48
CA PRO A 172 -9.74 -22.26 4.26
C PRO A 172 -10.09 -22.29 5.76
N ILE A 173 -9.05 -22.26 6.61
CA ILE A 173 -9.17 -22.30 8.08
C ILE A 173 -9.70 -20.97 8.62
N LYS A 174 -9.32 -19.87 7.95
CA LYS A 174 -9.77 -18.50 8.22
C LYS A 174 -10.46 -17.93 7.00
N ARG A 175 -11.26 -16.88 7.20
CA ARG A 175 -11.92 -16.15 6.12
C ARG A 175 -11.46 -14.69 6.14
N LEU A 176 -11.26 -14.11 4.96
CA LEU A 176 -11.15 -12.66 4.80
C LEU A 176 -12.56 -12.08 4.74
N ASP A 177 -12.83 -11.08 5.56
CA ASP A 177 -14.06 -10.29 5.53
C ASP A 177 -14.15 -9.48 4.24
N CYS A 178 -13.03 -8.90 3.80
CA CYS A 178 -12.95 -8.10 2.59
C CYS A 178 -11.57 -8.23 1.91
N VAL A 179 -11.59 -8.17 0.58
CA VAL A 179 -10.39 -7.94 -0.24
C VAL A 179 -10.57 -6.61 -0.97
N TYR A 180 -9.72 -5.65 -0.65
CA TYR A 180 -9.62 -4.37 -1.34
C TYR A 180 -8.63 -4.53 -2.49
N LEU A 181 -9.17 -4.73 -3.69
CA LEU A 181 -8.44 -5.25 -4.85
C LEU A 181 -8.10 -4.15 -5.86
N ASP A 182 -6.87 -4.20 -6.39
CA ASP A 182 -6.49 -3.49 -7.62
C ASP A 182 -7.35 -3.97 -8.79
N THR A 183 -8.13 -3.06 -9.34
CA THR A 183 -9.06 -3.32 -10.44
C THR A 183 -8.72 -2.52 -11.68
N THR A 184 -7.49 -1.99 -11.78
CA THR A 184 -7.04 -1.11 -12.88
C THR A 184 -7.35 -1.71 -14.26
N PHE A 185 -7.17 -3.02 -14.43
CA PHE A 185 -7.46 -3.73 -15.67
C PHE A 185 -8.60 -4.75 -15.55
N ALA A 186 -9.44 -4.67 -14.51
CA ALA A 186 -10.60 -5.55 -14.31
C ALA A 186 -11.79 -5.16 -15.22
N SER A 187 -11.52 -5.01 -16.51
CA SER A 187 -12.52 -4.69 -17.53
C SER A 187 -12.79 -5.89 -18.44
N LYS A 188 -14.00 -6.01 -18.97
CA LYS A 188 -14.36 -7.06 -19.95
C LYS A 188 -13.85 -6.76 -21.39
N GLY A 189 -13.16 -5.65 -21.59
CA GLY A 189 -12.68 -5.23 -22.91
C GLY A 189 -11.46 -6.03 -23.35
N ASP A 190 -11.43 -6.43 -24.62
CA ASP A 190 -10.39 -7.32 -25.17
C ASP A 190 -8.97 -6.71 -25.10
N ARG A 191 -8.88 -5.38 -25.12
CA ARG A 191 -7.62 -4.62 -25.16
C ARG A 191 -6.67 -4.88 -23.97
N TYR A 192 -7.21 -5.28 -22.81
CA TYR A 192 -6.43 -5.53 -21.59
C TYR A 192 -6.57 -6.97 -21.10
N LYS A 193 -7.05 -7.87 -21.97
CA LYS A 193 -7.27 -9.27 -21.62
C LYS A 193 -5.96 -10.03 -21.45
N HIS A 194 -4.93 -9.65 -22.20
CA HIS A 194 -3.62 -10.27 -22.19
C HIS A 194 -2.54 -9.20 -22.09
N PHE A 195 -1.65 -9.37 -21.12
CA PHE A 195 -0.40 -8.63 -21.02
C PHE A 195 0.73 -9.65 -21.06
N GLN A 196 1.79 -9.35 -21.81
CA GLN A 196 3.01 -10.14 -21.76
C GLN A 196 3.56 -10.14 -20.32
N PRO A 197 4.10 -11.26 -19.81
CA PRO A 197 4.81 -11.29 -18.53
C PRO A 197 5.97 -10.30 -18.49
N LYS A 198 6.37 -9.83 -17.30
CA LYS A 198 7.58 -9.00 -17.11
C LYS A 198 8.81 -9.63 -17.75
N GLN A 199 8.95 -10.96 -17.65
CA GLN A 199 10.07 -11.70 -18.21
C GLN A 199 10.20 -11.49 -19.72
N GLU A 200 9.10 -11.54 -20.47
CA GLU A 200 9.11 -11.31 -21.92
C GLU A 200 9.46 -9.84 -22.24
N GLY A 201 8.88 -8.89 -21.50
CA GLY A 201 9.19 -7.46 -21.71
C GLY A 201 10.66 -7.09 -21.44
N LEU A 202 11.37 -7.87 -20.61
CA LEU A 202 12.82 -7.68 -20.39
C LEU A 202 13.67 -8.18 -21.56
N THR A 203 13.16 -9.08 -22.41
CA THR A 203 13.89 -9.56 -23.58
C THR A 203 13.97 -8.53 -24.72
N GLU A 204 13.16 -7.47 -24.64
CA GLU A 204 13.11 -6.37 -25.60
C GLU A 204 14.05 -5.20 -25.24
N LEU A 205 14.78 -5.28 -24.12
CA LEU A 205 15.73 -4.28 -23.63
C LEU A 205 17.19 -4.68 -23.88
#